data_AF-A0A9E3CR21-F1
#
_entry.id   AF-A0A9E3CR21-F1
#
_cell.length_a   1.000
_cell.length_b   1.000
_cell.length_c   1.000
_cell.angle_alpha   90.00
_cell.angle_beta   90.00
_cell.angle_gamma   90.00
#
_symmetry.space_group_name_H-M   'P 1'
#
loop_
_entity.id
_entity.type
_entity.pdbx_description
1 polymer ?
#
loop_
_entity_poly.entity_id
_entity_poly.type
_entity_poly.pdbx_seq_one_letter_code
_entity_poly.pdbx_strand_id
1 'polypeptide(L)'
;MIKGIREAYSPDNANVVDLLTPGQGGGLSFRLEDFENAPNLVSKLKDEVDGPSAYLRDHFEDGTRRRLQSTHPDQPDAALMEALVSDLNRLLKDSSIDYEKVVKGIKLRAETEELLKQKPRSEEMTITLNRMLLEDAFPGAIRRADNIYFKPIFIPVEGKETLVRPADIFKRDIQLNLLRTYLDNMLLVRIPILGTAIHVNDLGLIGGLTLIVLLLMMRTSLSREIKNLNYSFKKATEANRLDEFYHALGMRQLFTIPHMRGEKRNRILSKAPYAVCLLPVLVYLSLAAYDGFTVYLYTRFNKDLLTKPIFETLMKPVASFVLWLVIIEGLCSLIIILLSLRCLERQNYIYYIWDSYWRLLPSISNYCLLEPGVAAHFQNGKEVNKVGIQGILEQIKESAGQPRKVNLVRRIWRAVKEEFSPIVHFLRPKKVAAAQPHLIMIDPDLAELFSNDKQINDTLRQFLKEREKNTTEGEADTI
;
A
#
# COMPACT_ATOMS: atom_id res chain seq x y z
N MET A 1 -19.84 29.94 0.63
CA MET A 1 -19.21 29.51 1.91
C MET A 1 -17.69 29.40 1.80
N ILE A 2 -17.14 28.51 0.95
CA ILE A 2 -15.67 28.35 0.79
C ILE A 2 -14.98 29.62 0.26
N LYS A 3 -15.61 30.36 -0.67
CA LYS A 3 -15.07 31.64 -1.18
C LYS A 3 -15.01 32.73 -0.09
N GLY A 4 -16.04 32.83 0.75
CA GLY A 4 -16.08 33.79 1.87
C GLY A 4 -15.08 33.46 2.98
N ILE A 5 -14.80 32.17 3.24
CA ILE A 5 -13.74 31.76 4.17
C ILE A 5 -12.36 32.07 3.57
N ARG A 6 -12.17 31.86 2.26
CA ARG A 6 -10.89 32.18 1.59
C ARG A 6 -10.58 33.67 1.58
N GLU A 7 -11.59 34.52 1.40
CA GLU A 7 -11.46 35.97 1.44
C GLU A 7 -11.24 36.50 2.87
N ALA A 8 -11.84 35.85 3.88
CA ALA A 8 -11.61 36.19 5.29
C ALA A 8 -10.19 35.83 5.79
N TYR A 9 -9.52 34.86 5.17
CA TYR A 9 -8.19 34.37 5.58
C TYR A 9 -7.11 34.54 4.48
N SER A 10 -7.33 35.43 3.52
CA SER A 10 -6.31 35.75 2.50
C SER A 10 -5.13 36.47 3.17
N PRO A 11 -3.87 36.09 2.89
CA PRO A 11 -2.69 36.79 3.43
C PRO A 11 -2.62 38.27 3.02
N ASP A 12 -3.36 38.67 1.99
CA ASP A 12 -3.49 40.06 1.54
C ASP A 12 -4.50 40.88 2.37
N ASN A 13 -5.24 40.24 3.28
CA ASN A 13 -6.19 40.89 4.17
C ASN A 13 -5.45 41.38 5.42
N ALA A 14 -4.77 42.52 5.30
CA ALA A 14 -3.88 43.09 6.32
C ALA A 14 -4.50 43.17 7.72
N ASN A 15 -5.82 43.37 7.81
CA ASN A 15 -6.56 43.44 9.08
C ASN A 15 -6.59 42.13 9.88
N VAL A 16 -6.41 40.96 9.23
CA VAL A 16 -6.50 39.65 9.89
C VAL A 16 -5.11 39.17 10.33
N VAL A 17 -4.06 39.54 9.62
CA VAL A 17 -2.68 39.24 10.01
C VAL A 17 -2.27 40.06 11.25
N ASP A 18 -2.68 41.33 11.34
CA ASP A 18 -2.47 42.16 12.54
C ASP A 18 -3.23 41.66 13.78
N LEU A 19 -4.32 40.90 13.57
CA LEU A 19 -5.08 40.24 14.63
C LEU A 19 -4.49 38.88 15.05
N LEU A 20 -3.58 38.31 14.26
CA LEU A 20 -3.11 36.92 14.41
C LEU A 20 -1.60 36.78 14.68
N THR A 21 -0.82 37.86 14.64
CA THR A 21 0.54 37.87 15.18
C THR A 21 0.54 38.28 16.66
N PRO A 22 0.88 37.39 17.62
CA PRO A 22 1.01 37.76 19.05
C PRO A 22 2.22 38.68 19.34
N GLY A 23 2.84 39.25 18.31
CA GLY A 23 3.96 40.16 18.40
C GLY A 23 3.56 41.53 17.88
N GLN A 24 3.43 42.48 18.81
CA GLN A 24 3.31 43.93 18.59
C GLN A 24 2.00 44.43 17.96
N GLY A 25 0.96 44.71 18.77
CA GLY A 25 -0.09 45.59 18.25
C GLY A 25 -1.31 45.96 19.09
N GLY A 26 -1.69 45.19 20.12
CA GLY A 26 -2.92 45.50 20.87
C GLY A 26 -3.03 44.76 22.20
N GLY A 27 -1.97 44.83 23.03
CA GLY A 27 -2.04 44.31 24.39
C GLY A 27 -2.73 45.31 25.32
N LEU A 28 -3.33 44.83 26.41
CA LEU A 28 -3.97 45.66 27.44
C LEU A 28 -3.00 46.65 28.16
N SER A 29 -1.71 46.61 27.85
CA SER A 29 -0.66 47.46 28.42
C SER A 29 -0.57 48.83 27.73
N PHE A 30 -0.37 49.89 28.52
CA PHE A 30 -0.08 51.23 28.07
C PHE A 30 1.17 51.32 27.20
N ARG A 31 1.07 52.12 26.14
CA ARG A 31 2.18 52.60 25.31
C ARG A 31 2.22 54.12 25.30
N LEU A 32 3.34 54.71 24.87
CA LEU A 32 3.46 56.17 24.74
C LEU A 32 2.36 56.77 23.84
N GLU A 33 1.96 56.04 22.81
CA GLU A 33 0.91 56.44 21.86
C GLU A 33 -0.51 56.46 22.46
N ASP A 34 -0.71 55.85 23.64
CA ASP A 34 -1.99 55.87 24.33
C ASP A 34 -2.23 57.19 25.07
N PHE A 35 -1.23 58.06 25.23
CA PHE A 35 -1.37 59.33 25.94
C PHE A 35 -1.69 60.47 24.98
N GLU A 36 -2.95 60.59 24.56
CA GLU A 36 -3.39 61.57 23.55
C GLU A 36 -3.17 63.02 23.97
N ASN A 37 -3.22 63.30 25.27
CA ASN A 37 -2.95 64.62 25.83
C ASN A 37 -2.10 64.50 27.09
N ALA A 38 -0.81 64.23 26.89
CA ALA A 38 0.18 64.12 27.95
C ALA A 38 0.21 65.35 28.90
N PRO A 39 0.13 66.61 28.41
CA PRO A 39 0.07 67.77 29.30
C PRO A 39 -1.11 67.75 30.28
N ASN A 40 -2.31 67.40 29.80
CA ASN A 40 -3.50 67.30 30.65
C ASN A 40 -3.34 66.18 31.69
N LEU A 41 -2.80 65.02 31.29
CA LEU A 41 -2.54 63.92 32.23
C LEU A 41 -1.58 64.35 33.34
N VAL A 42 -0.46 64.97 32.96
CA VAL A 42 0.59 65.40 33.89
C VAL A 42 0.08 66.48 34.83
N SER A 43 -0.70 67.44 34.31
CA SER A 43 -1.34 68.48 35.12
C SER A 43 -2.24 67.86 36.20
N LYS A 44 -3.15 66.95 35.83
CA LYS A 44 -4.05 66.26 36.78
C LYS A 44 -3.31 65.46 37.84
N LEU A 45 -2.32 64.66 37.42
CA LEU A 45 -1.51 63.84 38.33
C LEU A 45 -0.67 64.70 39.30
N LYS A 46 -0.28 65.91 38.87
CA LYS A 46 0.50 66.84 39.69
C LYS A 46 -0.37 67.57 40.71
N ASP A 47 -1.54 68.03 40.32
CA ASP A 47 -2.41 68.86 41.15
C ASP A 47 -3.22 68.06 42.18
N GLU A 48 -3.36 66.74 42.00
CA GLU A 48 -4.07 65.82 42.92
C GLU A 48 -5.53 66.24 43.22
N VAL A 49 -6.17 66.98 42.31
CA VAL A 49 -7.49 67.57 42.55
C VAL A 49 -8.59 66.52 42.69
N ASP A 50 -8.43 65.38 42.01
CA ASP A 50 -9.38 64.28 42.02
C ASP A 50 -8.82 63.03 42.72
N GLY A 51 -9.73 62.23 43.29
CA GLY A 51 -9.40 60.99 44.00
C GLY A 51 -8.54 60.01 43.18
N PRO A 52 -8.81 59.79 41.88
CA PRO A 52 -7.98 58.95 41.02
C PRO A 52 -6.54 59.44 40.91
N SER A 53 -6.33 60.74 40.71
CA SER A 53 -4.99 61.32 40.54
C SER A 53 -4.16 61.20 41.81
N ALA A 54 -4.76 61.49 42.97
CA ALA A 54 -4.12 61.30 44.27
C ALA A 54 -3.75 59.84 44.51
N TYR A 55 -4.68 58.92 44.26
CA TYR A 55 -4.45 57.48 44.39
C TYR A 55 -3.28 57.00 43.52
N LEU A 56 -3.25 57.38 42.24
CA LEU A 56 -2.17 56.98 41.33
C LEU A 56 -0.82 57.51 41.78
N ARG A 57 -0.74 58.77 42.19
CA ARG A 57 0.51 59.38 42.63
C ARG A 57 1.08 58.70 43.88
N ASP A 58 0.23 58.28 44.80
CA ASP A 58 0.63 57.51 46.00
C ASP A 58 1.21 56.13 45.62
N HIS A 59 0.77 55.55 44.51
CA HIS A 59 1.23 54.23 44.05
C HIS A 59 2.32 54.29 42.97
N PHE A 60 2.78 55.49 42.57
CA PHE A 60 3.93 55.65 41.68
C PHE A 60 5.25 55.46 42.43
N GLU A 61 6.31 55.12 41.69
CA GLU A 61 7.65 55.07 42.28
C GLU A 61 8.17 56.46 42.66
N ASP A 62 9.06 56.53 43.66
CA ASP A 62 9.66 57.80 44.13
C ASP A 62 10.39 58.55 43.01
N GLY A 63 10.93 57.82 42.03
CA GLY A 63 11.55 58.41 40.84
C GLY A 63 10.52 59.16 39.98
N THR A 64 9.40 58.51 39.67
CA THR A 64 8.29 59.08 38.89
C THR A 64 7.66 60.26 39.60
N ARG A 65 7.40 60.15 40.92
CA ARG A 65 6.87 61.25 41.73
C ARG A 65 7.74 62.50 41.70
N ARG A 66 9.05 62.34 41.90
CA ARG A 66 10.00 63.47 41.87
C ARG A 66 10.04 64.14 40.50
N ARG A 67 10.06 63.34 39.42
CA ARG A 67 10.02 63.87 38.04
C ARG A 67 8.71 64.62 37.78
N LEU A 68 7.58 64.04 38.17
CA LEU A 68 6.27 64.65 38.01
C LEU A 68 6.18 66.02 38.72
N GLN A 69 6.77 66.14 39.91
CA GLN A 69 6.83 67.41 40.64
C GLN A 69 7.74 68.45 39.96
N SER A 70 8.89 68.03 39.44
CA SER A 70 9.85 68.93 38.79
C SER A 70 9.46 69.37 37.37
N THR A 71 8.68 68.56 36.66
CA THR A 71 8.35 68.80 35.25
C THR A 71 7.25 69.84 35.09
N HIS A 72 7.36 70.68 34.06
CA HIS A 72 6.33 71.65 33.69
C HIS A 72 5.19 70.94 32.94
N PRO A 73 3.90 71.10 33.33
CA PRO A 73 2.80 70.34 32.75
C PRO A 73 2.67 70.49 31.23
N ASP A 74 2.92 71.67 30.68
CA ASP A 74 2.75 71.91 29.23
C ASP A 74 3.79 71.19 28.34
N GLN A 75 4.90 70.72 28.90
CA GLN A 75 6.00 70.10 28.17
C GLN A 75 6.58 68.92 28.95
N PRO A 76 5.85 67.79 29.04
CA PRO A 76 6.38 66.61 29.68
C PRO A 76 7.52 66.00 28.87
N ASP A 77 8.64 65.71 29.53
CA ASP A 77 9.79 65.09 28.89
C ASP A 77 9.57 63.58 28.65
N ALA A 78 10.29 63.02 27.68
CA ALA A 78 10.16 61.61 27.32
C ALA A 78 10.44 60.68 28.52
N ALA A 79 11.37 61.06 29.39
CA ALA A 79 11.73 60.29 30.58
C ALA A 79 10.58 60.20 31.60
N LEU A 80 9.81 61.28 31.80
CA LEU A 80 8.60 61.22 32.63
C LEU A 80 7.54 60.33 31.98
N MET A 81 7.32 60.45 30.66
CA MET A 81 6.31 59.65 29.97
C MET A 81 6.62 58.15 30.01
N GLU A 82 7.88 57.76 29.83
CA GLU A 82 8.31 56.36 29.99
C GLU A 82 8.13 55.85 31.42
N ALA A 83 8.44 56.68 32.42
CA ALA A 83 8.22 56.33 33.82
C ALA A 83 6.72 56.13 34.12
N LEU A 84 5.86 57.02 33.61
CA LEU A 84 4.40 56.90 33.74
C LEU A 84 3.86 55.64 33.05
N VAL A 85 4.33 55.30 31.85
CA VAL A 85 3.98 54.04 31.17
C VAL A 85 4.31 52.85 32.06
N SER A 86 5.52 52.83 32.62
CA SER A 86 6.01 51.73 33.45
C SER A 86 5.16 51.55 34.71
N ASP A 87 4.92 52.64 35.44
CA ASP A 87 4.13 52.63 36.67
C ASP A 87 2.65 52.29 36.42
N LEU A 88 2.04 52.84 35.37
CA LEU A 88 0.67 52.51 35.01
C LEU A 88 0.53 51.04 34.58
N ASN A 89 1.48 50.50 33.82
CA ASN A 89 1.49 49.09 33.46
C ASN A 89 1.68 48.15 34.65
N ARG A 90 2.42 48.59 35.67
CA ARG A 90 2.51 47.87 36.95
C ARG A 90 1.17 47.87 37.66
N LEU A 91 0.50 49.03 37.73
CA LEU A 91 -0.81 49.16 38.36
C LEU A 91 -1.91 48.38 37.65
N LEU A 92 -1.84 48.24 36.33
CA LEU A 92 -2.78 47.39 35.60
C LEU A 92 -2.81 45.95 36.15
N LYS A 93 -1.68 45.43 36.63
CA LYS A 93 -1.56 44.07 37.16
C LYS A 93 -1.87 43.98 38.65
N ASP A 94 -2.07 45.11 39.33
CA ASP A 94 -2.31 45.14 40.75
C ASP A 94 -3.77 44.75 41.05
N SER A 95 -3.93 43.66 41.80
CA SER A 95 -5.24 43.16 42.25
C SER A 95 -5.72 43.82 43.54
N SER A 96 -4.88 44.64 44.18
CA SER A 96 -5.15 45.30 45.45
C SER A 96 -5.70 46.72 45.32
N ILE A 97 -6.09 47.13 44.10
CA ILE A 97 -6.65 48.46 43.86
C ILE A 97 -7.93 48.68 44.67
N ASP A 98 -7.94 49.75 45.45
CA ASP A 98 -9.10 50.19 46.22
C ASP A 98 -10.10 50.89 45.27
N TYR A 99 -10.91 50.07 44.58
CA TYR A 99 -11.83 50.53 43.56
C TYR A 99 -12.83 51.58 44.07
N GLU A 100 -13.20 51.56 45.36
CA GLU A 100 -14.13 52.55 45.92
C GLU A 100 -13.52 53.95 45.93
N LYS A 101 -12.23 54.07 46.24
CA LYS A 101 -11.51 55.35 46.20
C LYS A 101 -11.28 55.82 44.77
N VAL A 102 -10.88 54.90 43.90
CA VAL A 102 -10.59 55.22 42.49
C VAL A 102 -11.87 55.63 41.76
N VAL A 103 -13.01 54.98 41.98
CA VAL A 103 -14.25 55.28 41.25
C VAL A 103 -14.95 56.56 41.73
N LYS A 104 -14.61 57.05 42.93
CA LYS A 104 -15.31 58.19 43.54
C LYS A 104 -15.16 59.47 42.70
N GLY A 105 -16.26 59.88 42.07
CA GLY A 105 -16.32 61.09 41.23
C GLY A 105 -16.02 60.87 39.76
N ILE A 106 -15.73 59.63 39.33
CA ILE A 106 -15.60 59.28 37.92
C ILE A 106 -16.98 58.92 37.34
N LYS A 107 -17.25 59.40 36.13
CA LYS A 107 -18.37 58.90 35.31
C LYS A 107 -17.94 57.66 34.54
N LEU A 108 -18.26 56.46 35.05
CA LEU A 108 -17.97 55.19 34.40
C LEU A 108 -18.85 54.96 33.16
N ARG A 109 -18.33 54.26 32.16
CA ARG A 109 -19.15 53.72 31.04
C ARG A 109 -19.85 52.41 31.46
N ALA A 110 -20.89 52.03 30.70
CA ALA A 110 -21.73 50.88 31.02
C ALA A 110 -20.93 49.57 31.11
N GLU A 111 -19.95 49.39 30.22
CA GLU A 111 -19.09 48.22 30.16
C GLU A 111 -18.16 48.13 31.37
N THR A 112 -17.61 49.26 31.83
CA THR A 112 -16.77 49.32 33.03
C THR A 112 -17.59 49.01 34.28
N GLU A 113 -18.80 49.57 34.38
CA GLU A 113 -19.71 49.27 35.50
C GLU A 113 -20.11 47.79 35.55
N GLU A 114 -20.37 47.19 34.39
CA GLU A 114 -20.71 45.78 34.29
C GLU A 114 -19.55 44.89 34.73
N LEU A 115 -18.33 45.16 34.23
CA LEU A 115 -17.15 44.41 34.60
C LEU A 115 -16.79 44.57 36.09
N LEU A 116 -16.99 45.77 36.63
CA LEU A 116 -16.81 46.05 38.06
C LEU A 116 -17.80 45.24 38.93
N LYS A 117 -19.07 45.12 38.52
CA LYS A 117 -20.09 44.30 39.21
C LYS A 117 -19.76 42.82 39.21
N GLN A 118 -19.10 42.32 38.16
CA GLN A 118 -18.76 40.90 38.03
C GLN A 118 -17.68 40.44 39.02
N LYS A 119 -16.92 41.37 39.62
CA LYS A 119 -15.72 41.11 40.44
C LYS A 119 -14.71 40.25 39.67
N PRO A 120 -13.70 40.85 39.02
CA PRO A 120 -12.81 40.13 38.10
C PRO A 120 -12.17 38.93 38.81
N ARG A 121 -12.25 37.75 38.16
CA ARG A 121 -11.77 36.48 38.72
C ARG A 121 -10.47 35.98 38.10
N SER A 122 -10.07 36.57 36.98
CA SER A 122 -8.82 36.27 36.30
C SER A 122 -7.92 37.51 36.26
N GLU A 123 -6.62 37.28 36.13
CA GLU A 123 -5.62 38.32 35.95
C GLU A 123 -5.95 39.20 34.73
N GLU A 124 -6.36 38.59 33.61
CA GLU A 124 -6.74 39.31 32.39
C GLU A 124 -7.97 40.21 32.59
N MET A 125 -9.00 39.73 33.30
CA MET A 125 -10.16 40.56 33.63
C MET A 125 -9.78 41.71 34.56
N THR A 126 -8.83 41.49 35.47
CA THR A 126 -8.32 42.52 36.40
C THR A 126 -7.58 43.61 35.64
N ILE A 127 -6.67 43.23 34.75
CA ILE A 127 -5.93 44.15 33.87
C ILE A 127 -6.91 44.94 32.99
N THR A 128 -7.90 44.26 32.42
CA THR A 128 -8.94 44.87 31.59
C THR A 128 -9.72 45.91 32.40
N LEU A 129 -10.22 45.55 33.58
CA LEU A 129 -10.96 46.46 34.44
C LEU A 129 -10.12 47.66 34.86
N ASN A 130 -8.88 47.42 35.30
CA ASN A 130 -7.95 48.47 35.71
C ASN A 130 -7.68 49.44 34.54
N ARG A 131 -7.47 48.92 33.33
CA ARG A 131 -7.29 49.75 32.12
C ARG A 131 -8.55 50.57 31.83
N MET A 132 -9.74 49.97 31.89
CA MET A 132 -10.99 50.66 31.64
C MET A 132 -11.28 51.77 32.65
N LEU A 133 -10.96 51.55 33.92
CA LEU A 133 -11.09 52.55 34.99
C LEU A 133 -10.15 53.75 34.77
N LEU A 134 -8.92 53.51 34.34
CA LEU A 134 -7.96 54.58 34.04
C LEU A 134 -8.39 55.40 32.80
N GLU A 135 -8.91 54.74 31.77
CA GLU A 135 -9.49 55.42 30.61
C GLU A 135 -10.69 56.31 31.00
N ASP A 136 -11.55 55.84 31.90
CA ASP A 136 -12.71 56.58 32.39
C ASP A 136 -12.31 57.72 33.34
N ALA A 137 -11.24 57.55 34.13
CA ALA A 137 -10.69 58.57 35.04
C ALA A 137 -10.05 59.75 34.29
N PHE A 138 -9.40 59.47 33.15
CA PHE A 138 -8.61 60.44 32.38
C PHE A 138 -9.14 60.61 30.94
N PRO A 139 -10.41 61.00 30.76
CA PRO A 139 -11.01 61.08 29.43
C PRO A 139 -10.30 62.13 28.58
N GLY A 140 -9.90 61.75 27.36
CA GLY A 140 -9.18 62.60 26.40
C GLY A 140 -7.71 62.82 26.73
N ALA A 141 -7.22 62.34 27.87
CA ALA A 141 -5.80 62.28 28.19
C ALA A 141 -5.22 60.89 27.91
N ILE A 142 -6.03 59.84 28.12
CA ILE A 142 -5.72 58.45 27.77
C ILE A 142 -6.66 57.99 26.65
N ARG A 143 -6.08 57.41 25.58
CA ARG A 143 -6.78 56.78 24.47
C ARG A 143 -7.54 55.56 24.96
N ARG A 144 -8.79 55.44 24.49
CA ARG A 144 -9.61 54.25 24.72
C ARG A 144 -9.16 53.11 23.82
N ALA A 145 -9.03 51.91 24.39
CA ALA A 145 -8.79 50.71 23.61
C ALA A 145 -10.09 50.17 23.00
N ASP A 146 -10.76 50.95 22.13
CA ASP A 146 -12.10 50.68 21.60
C ASP A 146 -12.22 49.37 20.78
N ASN A 147 -11.10 48.73 20.41
CA ASN A 147 -11.05 47.49 19.63
C ASN A 147 -10.60 46.23 20.42
N ILE A 148 -10.19 46.37 21.68
CA ILE A 148 -9.62 45.24 22.45
C ILE A 148 -10.66 44.66 23.43
N TYR A 149 -11.65 45.45 23.82
CA TYR A 149 -12.67 45.00 24.76
C TYR A 149 -13.69 44.11 24.04
N PHE A 150 -13.50 42.80 24.25
CA PHE A 150 -14.38 41.71 23.83
C PHE A 150 -15.83 42.16 23.67
N LYS A 151 -16.30 42.25 22.42
CA LYS A 151 -17.73 42.13 22.16
C LYS A 151 -18.06 40.65 22.34
N PRO A 152 -18.73 40.23 23.43
CA PRO A 152 -19.12 38.83 23.61
C PRO A 152 -19.91 38.37 22.38
N ILE A 153 -19.38 37.37 21.66
CA ILE A 153 -20.10 36.74 20.56
C ILE A 153 -21.02 35.71 21.19
N PHE A 154 -22.30 36.04 21.26
CA PHE A 154 -23.33 35.09 21.63
C PHE A 154 -23.66 34.24 20.41
N ILE A 155 -23.40 32.93 20.52
CA ILE A 155 -23.82 31.97 19.50
C ILE A 155 -25.05 31.24 20.05
N PRO A 156 -26.18 31.24 19.32
CA PRO A 156 -27.33 30.45 19.71
C PRO A 156 -27.00 28.97 19.52
N VAL A 157 -26.92 28.23 20.62
CA VAL A 157 -26.78 26.77 20.63
C VAL A 157 -28.03 26.22 21.32
N GLU A 158 -28.86 25.48 20.58
CA GLU A 158 -30.11 24.88 21.09
C GLU A 158 -31.08 25.88 21.72
N GLY A 159 -31.20 27.07 21.14
CA GLY A 159 -32.12 28.11 21.63
C GLY A 159 -31.65 28.80 22.92
N LYS A 160 -30.43 28.54 23.39
CA LYS A 160 -29.78 29.29 24.47
C LYS A 160 -28.60 30.07 23.89
N GLU A 161 -28.53 31.36 24.18
CA GLU A 161 -27.38 32.18 23.87
C GLU A 161 -26.22 31.75 24.77
N THR A 162 -25.24 31.08 24.18
CA THR A 162 -24.03 30.69 24.90
C THR A 162 -22.91 31.66 24.55
N LEU A 163 -22.27 32.20 25.59
CA LEU A 163 -21.08 33.02 25.44
C LEU A 163 -19.94 32.11 24.98
N VAL A 164 -19.53 32.23 23.72
CA VAL A 164 -18.39 31.48 23.21
C VAL A 164 -17.17 32.39 23.27
N ARG A 165 -16.16 32.00 24.05
CA ARG A 165 -14.90 32.74 24.11
C ARG A 165 -14.18 32.58 22.77
N PRO A 166 -13.61 33.65 22.19
CA PRO A 166 -12.79 33.57 20.97
C PRO A 166 -11.70 32.50 21.02
N ALA A 167 -11.10 32.24 22.19
CA ALA A 167 -10.13 31.15 22.37
C ALA A 167 -10.74 29.75 22.10
N ASP A 168 -12.01 29.54 22.43
CA ASP A 168 -12.71 28.29 22.19
C ASP A 168 -13.01 28.11 20.68
N ILE A 169 -13.29 29.20 19.96
CA ILE A 169 -13.44 29.21 18.49
C ILE A 169 -12.11 28.85 17.83
N PHE A 170 -11.02 29.51 18.23
CA PHE A 170 -9.69 29.26 17.70
C PHE A 170 -9.24 27.81 17.93
N LYS A 171 -9.45 27.27 19.15
CA LYS A 171 -9.12 25.88 19.46
C LYS A 171 -9.90 24.91 18.59
N ARG A 172 -11.19 25.19 18.36
CA ARG A 172 -12.03 24.39 17.46
C ARG A 172 -11.53 24.43 16.02
N ASP A 173 -11.16 25.59 15.51
CA ASP A 173 -10.67 25.76 14.14
C ASP A 173 -9.31 25.07 13.93
N ILE A 174 -8.40 25.16 14.91
CA ILE A 174 -7.15 24.39 14.90
C ILE A 174 -7.43 22.90 14.88
N GLN A 175 -8.30 22.41 15.76
CA GLN A 175 -8.64 20.98 15.82
C GLN A 175 -9.27 20.49 14.52
N LEU A 176 -10.14 21.29 13.90
CA LEU A 176 -10.75 20.96 12.61
C LEU A 176 -9.72 20.95 11.48
N ASN A 177 -8.81 21.93 11.44
CA ASN A 177 -7.76 21.98 10.43
C ASN A 177 -6.77 20.83 10.59
N LEU A 178 -6.35 20.52 11.83
CA LEU A 178 -5.50 19.36 12.11
C LEU A 178 -6.17 18.05 11.72
N LEU A 179 -7.44 17.87 12.08
CA LEU A 179 -8.21 16.69 11.70
C LEU A 179 -8.34 16.57 10.18
N ARG A 180 -8.59 17.69 9.49
CA ARG A 180 -8.68 17.71 8.03
C ARG A 180 -7.34 17.36 7.38
N THR A 181 -6.24 17.95 7.83
CA THR A 181 -4.90 17.63 7.33
C THR A 181 -4.53 16.17 7.62
N TYR A 182 -4.92 15.66 8.80
CA TYR A 182 -4.71 14.25 9.15
C TYR A 182 -5.51 13.31 8.24
N LEU A 183 -6.79 13.61 8.00
CA LEU A 183 -7.64 12.84 7.08
C LEU A 183 -7.11 12.90 5.64
N ASP A 184 -6.72 14.08 5.17
CA ASP A 184 -6.14 14.27 3.84
C ASP A 184 -4.83 13.46 3.70
N ASN A 185 -3.99 13.42 4.73
CA ASN A 185 -2.75 12.63 4.72
C ASN A 185 -2.98 11.13 4.89
N MET A 186 -4.01 10.70 5.62
CA MET A 186 -4.35 9.27 5.75
C MET A 186 -4.96 8.71 4.46
N LEU A 187 -5.73 9.53 3.73
CA LEU A 187 -6.41 9.11 2.51
C LEU A 187 -5.56 9.26 1.24
N LEU A 188 -4.43 9.96 1.33
CA LEU A 188 -3.50 10.17 0.21
C LEU A 188 -2.13 9.58 0.54
N VAL A 189 -1.84 8.39 -0.02
CA VAL A 189 -0.49 7.84 0.02
C VAL A 189 0.39 8.64 -0.95
N ARG A 190 1.15 9.59 -0.42
CA ARG A 190 2.13 10.35 -1.21
C ARG A 190 3.39 9.51 -1.40
N ILE A 191 3.59 8.98 -2.60
CA ILE A 191 4.87 8.38 -2.98
C ILE A 191 5.79 9.53 -3.45
N PRO A 192 6.93 9.78 -2.78
CA PRO A 192 7.73 10.99 -3.00
C PRO A 192 8.50 11.03 -4.34
N ILE A 193 8.29 10.08 -5.24
CA ILE A 193 9.15 9.90 -6.41
C ILE A 193 8.77 10.82 -7.59
N LEU A 194 7.57 11.41 -7.63
CA LEU A 194 7.14 12.25 -8.77
C LEU A 194 6.31 13.51 -8.41
N GLY A 195 6.16 13.86 -7.14
CA GLY A 195 5.36 15.03 -6.73
C GLY A 195 3.85 14.92 -7.03
N THR A 196 3.41 13.83 -7.66
CA THR A 196 1.99 13.50 -7.87
C THR A 196 1.47 12.76 -6.64
N ALA A 197 0.41 13.29 -6.02
CA ALA A 197 -0.34 12.56 -5.01
C ALA A 197 -1.21 11.53 -5.72
N ILE A 198 -0.89 10.25 -5.57
CA ILE A 198 -1.69 9.15 -6.12
C ILE A 198 -2.78 8.87 -5.09
N HIS A 199 -4.05 8.97 -5.49
CA HIS A 199 -5.14 8.56 -4.61
C HIS A 199 -5.08 7.05 -4.39
N VAL A 200 -5.53 6.58 -3.22
CA VAL A 200 -5.60 5.13 -2.93
C VAL A 200 -6.38 4.37 -4.02
N ASN A 201 -7.37 5.01 -4.64
CA ASN A 201 -8.16 4.45 -5.75
C ASN A 201 -7.35 4.29 -7.05
N ASP A 202 -6.35 5.12 -7.31
CA ASP A 202 -5.51 5.00 -8.51
C ASP A 202 -4.46 3.88 -8.37
N LEU A 203 -4.25 3.42 -7.12
CA LEU A 203 -3.32 2.34 -6.81
C LEU A 203 -3.79 0.99 -7.36
N GLY A 204 -5.11 0.79 -7.50
CA GLY A 204 -5.70 -0.39 -8.13
C GLY A 204 -5.23 -0.56 -9.55
N LEU A 205 -5.45 0.44 -10.41
CA LEU A 205 -5.07 0.38 -11.83
C LEU A 205 -3.56 0.23 -12.04
N ILE A 206 -2.76 1.06 -11.38
CA ILE A 206 -1.29 1.03 -11.52
C ILE A 206 -0.71 -0.28 -10.96
N GLY A 207 -1.23 -0.73 -9.81
CA GLY A 207 -0.87 -2.02 -9.21
C GLY A 207 -1.22 -3.18 -10.12
N GLY A 208 -2.40 -3.16 -10.73
CA GLY A 208 -2.86 -4.15 -11.69
C GLY A 208 -1.95 -4.25 -12.91
N LEU A 209 -1.64 -3.10 -13.53
CA LEU A 209 -0.71 -3.05 -14.67
C LEU A 209 0.67 -3.60 -14.30
N THR A 210 1.19 -3.24 -13.13
CA THR A 210 2.48 -3.72 -12.61
C THR A 210 2.48 -5.25 -12.45
N LEU A 211 1.42 -5.80 -11.84
CA LEU A 211 1.27 -7.26 -11.68
C LEU A 211 1.15 -7.98 -13.02
N ILE A 212 0.47 -7.41 -14.00
CA ILE A 212 0.38 -7.96 -15.37
C ILE A 212 1.77 -8.06 -16.00
N VAL A 213 2.59 -6.99 -15.92
CA VAL A 213 3.95 -6.98 -16.45
C VAL A 213 4.82 -8.03 -15.75
N LEU A 214 4.77 -8.10 -14.42
CA LEU A 214 5.52 -9.10 -13.65
C LEU A 214 5.12 -10.54 -14.01
N LEU A 215 3.83 -10.82 -14.17
CA LEU A 215 3.34 -12.13 -14.58
C LEU A 215 3.73 -12.49 -16.02
N LEU A 216 3.77 -11.52 -16.94
CA LEU A 216 4.30 -11.72 -18.29
C LEU A 216 5.80 -12.06 -18.27
N MET A 217 6.59 -11.34 -17.47
CA MET A 217 8.01 -11.64 -17.27
C MET A 217 8.23 -13.02 -16.64
N MET A 218 7.43 -13.37 -15.63
CA MET A 218 7.49 -14.71 -15.02
C MET A 218 7.13 -15.80 -16.04
N ARG A 219 6.04 -15.62 -16.81
CA ARG A 219 5.61 -16.55 -17.86
C ARG A 219 6.68 -16.79 -18.92
N THR A 220 7.35 -15.72 -19.36
CA THR A 220 8.44 -15.84 -20.36
C THR A 220 9.67 -16.52 -19.77
N SER A 221 9.99 -16.25 -18.50
CA SER A 221 11.08 -16.92 -17.77
C SER A 221 10.83 -18.42 -17.63
N LEU A 222 9.64 -18.83 -17.17
CA LEU A 222 9.25 -20.25 -17.07
C LEU A 222 9.27 -20.95 -18.44
N SER A 223 8.81 -20.26 -19.49
CA SER A 223 8.86 -20.79 -20.86
C SER A 223 10.30 -21.06 -21.33
N ARG A 224 11.25 -20.18 -21.00
CA ARG A 224 12.67 -20.37 -21.32
C ARG A 224 13.28 -21.48 -20.49
N GLU A 225 12.95 -21.55 -19.20
CA GLU A 225 13.40 -22.61 -18.31
C GLU A 225 12.99 -23.99 -18.82
N ILE A 226 11.73 -24.17 -19.22
CA ILE A 226 11.24 -25.44 -19.80
C ILE A 226 12.09 -25.88 -20.99
N LYS A 227 12.40 -24.97 -21.93
CA LYS A 227 13.21 -25.27 -23.10
C LYS A 227 14.64 -25.64 -22.70
N ASN A 228 15.23 -24.89 -21.78
CA ASN A 228 16.58 -25.12 -21.28
C ASN A 228 16.69 -26.47 -20.55
N LEU A 229 15.70 -26.81 -19.71
CA LEU A 229 15.63 -28.09 -19.01
C LEU A 229 15.54 -29.25 -20.00
N ASN A 230 14.59 -29.21 -20.93
CA ASN A 230 14.42 -30.26 -21.93
C ASN A 230 15.69 -30.47 -22.78
N TYR A 231 16.30 -29.37 -23.24
CA TYR A 231 17.53 -29.46 -24.02
C TYR A 231 18.69 -30.04 -23.21
N SER A 232 18.88 -29.57 -21.97
CA SER A 232 20.00 -29.98 -21.14
C SER A 232 19.86 -31.42 -20.65
N PHE A 233 18.65 -31.86 -20.29
CA PHE A 233 18.41 -33.25 -19.94
C PHE A 233 18.61 -34.19 -21.15
N LYS A 234 18.15 -33.80 -22.34
CA LYS A 234 18.41 -34.56 -23.57
C LYS A 234 19.92 -34.72 -23.81
N LYS A 235 20.69 -33.63 -23.70
CA LYS A 235 22.16 -33.68 -23.86
C LYS A 235 22.87 -34.47 -22.77
N ALA A 236 22.45 -34.38 -21.52
CA ALA A 236 23.01 -35.19 -20.43
C ALA A 236 22.72 -36.68 -20.61
N THR A 237 21.56 -37.02 -21.18
CA THR A 237 21.17 -38.39 -21.52
C THR A 237 22.03 -38.92 -22.67
N GLU A 238 22.19 -38.15 -23.76
CA GLU A 238 23.09 -38.49 -24.88
C GLU A 238 24.55 -38.70 -24.42
N ALA A 239 25.00 -37.97 -23.40
CA ALA A 239 26.35 -38.06 -22.85
C ALA A 239 26.52 -39.11 -21.73
N ASN A 240 25.49 -39.89 -21.37
CA ASN A 240 25.51 -40.82 -20.24
C ASN A 240 25.93 -40.19 -18.89
N ARG A 241 25.68 -38.89 -18.68
CA ARG A 241 26.00 -38.16 -17.44
C ARG A 241 24.75 -37.59 -16.75
N LEU A 242 23.62 -38.28 -16.91
CA LEU A 242 22.33 -37.81 -16.42
C LEU A 242 22.29 -37.65 -14.89
N ASP A 243 22.90 -38.57 -14.13
CA ASP A 243 22.89 -38.54 -12.64
C ASP A 243 23.63 -37.32 -12.10
N GLU A 244 24.88 -37.12 -12.54
CA GLU A 244 25.70 -35.96 -12.15
C GLU A 244 25.02 -34.65 -12.55
N PHE A 245 24.47 -34.60 -13.77
CA PHE A 245 23.80 -33.40 -14.28
C PHE A 245 22.53 -33.08 -13.49
N TYR A 246 21.70 -34.09 -13.20
CA TYR A 246 20.47 -33.92 -12.43
C TYR A 246 20.76 -33.36 -11.05
N HIS A 247 21.75 -33.92 -10.34
CA HIS A 247 22.13 -33.46 -9.01
C HIS A 247 22.72 -32.03 -9.03
N ALA A 248 23.61 -31.74 -9.99
CA ALA A 248 24.18 -30.40 -10.16
C ALA A 248 23.12 -29.33 -10.44
N LEU A 249 22.14 -29.67 -11.29
CA LEU A 249 21.06 -28.75 -11.65
C LEU A 249 20.05 -28.57 -10.52
N GLY A 250 19.72 -29.65 -9.80
CA GLY A 250 18.79 -29.60 -8.68
C GLY A 250 19.24 -28.70 -7.54
N MET A 251 20.56 -28.55 -7.35
CA MET A 251 21.13 -27.62 -6.37
C MET A 251 20.99 -26.13 -6.76
N ARG A 252 20.74 -25.81 -8.04
CA ARG A 252 20.71 -24.43 -8.54
C ARG A 252 19.30 -23.87 -8.74
N GLN A 253 18.27 -24.69 -8.58
CA GLN A 253 16.90 -24.28 -8.88
C GLN A 253 16.28 -23.51 -7.70
N LEU A 254 15.74 -22.33 -7.99
CA LEU A 254 15.08 -21.44 -7.02
C LEU A 254 13.57 -21.70 -6.94
N PHE A 255 12.91 -21.87 -8.09
CA PHE A 255 11.44 -21.98 -8.17
C PHE A 255 10.94 -23.43 -8.24
N THR A 256 11.79 -24.41 -7.99
CA THR A 256 11.47 -25.82 -8.17
C THR A 256 12.38 -26.63 -7.29
N ILE A 257 11.78 -27.57 -6.56
CA ILE A 257 12.51 -28.45 -5.66
C ILE A 257 12.40 -29.85 -6.23
N PRO A 258 13.40 -30.29 -7.01
CA PRO A 258 13.41 -31.63 -7.58
C PRO A 258 13.62 -32.69 -6.49
N HIS A 259 13.48 -33.95 -6.89
CA HIS A 259 13.70 -35.07 -5.99
C HIS A 259 15.19 -35.27 -5.77
N MET A 260 15.66 -35.26 -4.52
CA MET A 260 17.07 -35.50 -4.18
C MET A 260 17.22 -36.86 -3.50
N ARG A 261 18.31 -37.59 -3.78
CA ARG A 261 18.59 -38.88 -3.14
C ARG A 261 18.81 -38.66 -1.64
N GLY A 262 18.11 -39.44 -0.81
CA GLY A 262 18.26 -39.41 0.64
C GLY A 262 17.51 -38.30 1.36
N GLU A 263 16.88 -37.36 0.64
CA GLU A 263 16.18 -36.23 1.27
C GLU A 263 14.65 -36.38 1.15
N LYS A 264 13.93 -36.19 2.27
CA LYS A 264 12.47 -36.12 2.26
C LYS A 264 12.04 -34.73 1.79
N ARG A 265 11.44 -34.66 0.59
CA ARG A 265 10.92 -33.41 0.01
C ARG A 265 9.98 -32.69 0.99
N ASN A 266 10.32 -31.46 1.36
CA ASN A 266 9.45 -30.63 2.19
C ASN A 266 8.21 -30.20 1.38
N ARG A 267 7.03 -30.66 1.81
CA ARG A 267 5.76 -30.39 1.14
C ARG A 267 5.42 -28.90 1.06
N ILE A 268 5.78 -28.11 2.07
CA ILE A 268 5.47 -26.68 2.12
C ILE A 268 6.29 -25.94 1.09
N LEU A 269 7.61 -26.13 1.11
CA LEU A 269 8.54 -25.54 0.16
C LEU A 269 8.22 -25.92 -1.29
N SER A 270 7.74 -27.16 -1.52
CA SER A 270 7.30 -27.58 -2.87
C SER A 270 6.07 -26.83 -3.39
N LYS A 271 5.25 -26.25 -2.50
CA LYS A 271 4.08 -25.45 -2.85
C LYS A 271 4.39 -23.97 -3.00
N ALA A 272 5.56 -23.49 -2.56
CA ALA A 272 5.92 -22.07 -2.63
C ALA A 272 5.83 -21.48 -4.05
N PRO A 273 6.28 -22.16 -5.13
CA PRO A 273 6.17 -21.62 -6.49
C PRO A 273 4.71 -21.42 -6.94
N TYR A 274 3.82 -22.31 -6.52
CA TYR A 274 2.37 -22.20 -6.78
C TYR A 274 1.78 -20.99 -6.06
N ALA A 275 2.20 -20.78 -4.80
CA ALA A 275 1.79 -19.62 -4.03
C ALA A 275 2.27 -18.32 -4.67
N VAL A 276 3.53 -18.26 -5.14
CA VAL A 276 4.07 -17.07 -5.85
C VAL A 276 3.27 -16.76 -7.11
N CYS A 277 2.83 -17.78 -7.86
CA CYS A 277 1.99 -17.56 -9.05
C CYS A 277 0.56 -17.13 -8.70
N LEU A 278 0.01 -17.54 -7.55
CA LEU A 278 -1.37 -17.24 -7.13
C LEU A 278 -1.50 -15.96 -6.29
N LEU A 279 -0.44 -15.52 -5.62
CA LEU A 279 -0.45 -14.35 -4.74
C LEU A 279 -0.94 -13.08 -5.47
N PRO A 280 -0.50 -12.77 -6.70
CA PRO A 280 -1.02 -11.62 -7.45
C PRO A 280 -2.54 -11.63 -7.63
N VAL A 281 -3.13 -12.80 -7.88
CA VAL A 281 -4.58 -12.97 -8.02
C VAL A 281 -5.28 -12.65 -6.71
N LEU A 282 -4.80 -13.22 -5.59
CA LEU A 282 -5.42 -13.02 -4.28
C LEU A 282 -5.34 -11.56 -3.82
N VAL A 283 -4.18 -10.93 -3.97
CA VAL A 283 -3.96 -9.52 -3.62
C VAL A 283 -4.86 -8.62 -4.48
N TYR A 284 -4.88 -8.83 -5.80
CA TYR A 284 -5.66 -7.99 -6.70
C TYR A 284 -7.16 -8.17 -6.53
N LEU A 285 -7.66 -9.40 -6.35
CA LEU A 285 -9.07 -9.66 -6.07
C LEU A 285 -9.52 -9.06 -4.73
N SER A 286 -8.66 -9.06 -3.72
CA SER A 286 -8.95 -8.43 -2.43
C SER A 286 -9.09 -6.91 -2.58
N LEU A 287 -8.22 -6.29 -3.37
CA LEU A 287 -8.27 -4.87 -3.67
C LEU A 287 -9.53 -4.51 -4.47
N ALA A 288 -9.79 -5.22 -5.58
CA ALA A 288 -11.00 -5.03 -6.38
C ALA A 288 -12.30 -5.25 -5.57
N ALA A 289 -12.30 -6.20 -4.63
CA ALA A 289 -13.43 -6.42 -3.73
C ALA A 289 -13.61 -5.26 -2.74
N TYR A 290 -12.52 -4.69 -2.22
CA TYR A 290 -12.54 -3.52 -1.35
C TYR A 290 -13.06 -2.28 -2.08
N ASP A 291 -12.60 -2.04 -3.31
CA ASP A 291 -13.05 -0.93 -4.14
C ASP A 291 -14.52 -1.07 -4.51
N GLY A 292 -14.94 -2.28 -4.92
CA GLY A 292 -16.34 -2.61 -5.17
C GLY A 292 -17.23 -2.41 -3.94
N PHE A 293 -16.76 -2.80 -2.74
CA PHE A 293 -17.47 -2.58 -1.49
C PHE A 293 -17.60 -1.08 -1.15
N THR A 294 -16.55 -0.29 -1.40
CA THR A 294 -16.57 1.16 -1.19
C THR A 294 -17.59 1.86 -2.10
N VAL A 295 -17.62 1.49 -3.39
CA VAL A 295 -18.63 1.98 -4.35
C VAL A 295 -20.04 1.54 -3.93
N TYR A 296 -20.19 0.29 -3.48
CA TYR A 296 -21.46 -0.22 -2.97
C TYR A 296 -21.97 0.56 -1.75
N LEU A 297 -21.12 0.82 -0.75
CA LEU A 297 -21.50 1.61 0.41
C LEU A 297 -21.85 3.05 0.02
N TYR A 298 -21.05 3.67 -0.85
CA TYR A 298 -21.31 5.03 -1.33
C TYR A 298 -22.68 5.15 -2.02
N THR A 299 -23.00 4.20 -2.90
CA THR A 299 -24.30 4.17 -3.59
C THR A 299 -25.47 3.84 -2.65
N ARG A 300 -25.24 3.02 -1.60
CA ARG A 300 -26.27 2.66 -0.62
C ARG A 300 -26.60 3.81 0.33
N PHE A 301 -25.61 4.51 0.87
CA PHE A 301 -25.83 5.62 1.82
C PHE A 301 -26.36 6.88 1.15
N ASN A 302 -26.02 7.12 -0.12
CA ASN A 302 -26.48 8.32 -0.82
C ASN A 302 -27.83 8.19 -1.53
N LYS A 303 -28.56 7.07 -1.36
CA LYS A 303 -29.85 6.86 -2.05
C LYS A 303 -30.84 8.01 -1.80
N ASP A 304 -30.87 8.56 -0.58
CA ASP A 304 -31.78 9.65 -0.23
C ASP A 304 -31.33 11.00 -0.82
N LEU A 305 -30.01 11.20 -0.99
CA LEU A 305 -29.45 12.43 -1.56
C LEU A 305 -29.55 12.46 -3.10
N LEU A 306 -29.53 11.27 -3.72
CA LEU A 306 -29.58 11.04 -5.18
C LEU A 306 -30.91 11.41 -5.85
N THR A 307 -31.99 11.59 -5.07
CA THR A 307 -33.34 11.89 -5.62
C THR A 307 -33.52 13.36 -6.04
N LYS A 308 -32.56 14.24 -5.76
CA LYS A 308 -32.67 15.66 -6.13
C LYS A 308 -32.31 15.87 -7.61
N PRO A 309 -33.13 16.61 -8.39
CA PRO A 309 -32.92 16.78 -9.84
C PRO A 309 -31.59 17.43 -10.22
N ILE A 310 -31.04 18.29 -9.35
CA ILE A 310 -29.71 18.89 -9.52
C ILE A 310 -28.60 17.84 -9.47
N PHE A 311 -28.79 16.79 -8.66
CA PHE A 311 -27.81 15.71 -8.51
C PHE A 311 -27.76 14.85 -9.79
N GLU A 312 -28.88 14.60 -10.45
CA GLU A 312 -28.90 13.82 -11.69
C GLU A 312 -28.04 14.43 -12.81
N THR A 313 -28.13 15.74 -13.04
CA THR A 313 -27.39 16.39 -14.13
C THR A 313 -25.88 16.38 -13.87
N LEU A 314 -25.48 16.55 -12.60
CA LEU A 314 -24.06 16.61 -12.23
C LEU A 314 -23.44 15.22 -12.09
N MET A 315 -24.17 14.24 -11.57
CA MET A 315 -23.60 12.96 -11.13
C MET A 315 -23.74 11.83 -12.15
N LYS A 316 -24.59 11.94 -13.16
CA LYS A 316 -24.62 10.99 -14.29
C LYS A 316 -23.25 10.80 -14.97
N PRO A 317 -22.50 11.85 -15.35
CA PRO A 317 -21.18 11.66 -15.96
C PRO A 317 -20.17 11.05 -14.97
N VAL A 318 -20.22 11.45 -13.70
CA VAL A 318 -19.34 10.90 -12.65
C VAL A 318 -19.61 9.42 -12.41
N ALA A 319 -20.88 9.03 -12.30
CA ALA A 319 -21.28 7.64 -12.12
C ALA A 319 -20.90 6.79 -13.34
N SER A 320 -21.06 7.33 -14.56
CA SER A 320 -20.62 6.66 -15.78
C SER A 320 -19.09 6.46 -15.80
N PHE A 321 -18.32 7.45 -15.38
CA PHE A 321 -16.87 7.34 -15.26
C PHE A 321 -16.44 6.29 -14.22
N VAL A 322 -17.05 6.29 -13.03
CA VAL A 322 -16.79 5.28 -11.99
C VAL A 322 -17.12 3.87 -12.50
N LEU A 323 -18.23 3.71 -13.23
CA LEU A 323 -18.58 2.43 -13.83
C LEU A 323 -17.51 1.94 -14.82
N TRP A 324 -16.98 2.84 -15.66
CA TRP A 324 -15.89 2.53 -16.58
C TRP A 324 -14.62 2.07 -15.85
N LEU A 325 -14.27 2.71 -14.73
CA LEU A 325 -13.13 2.29 -13.91
C LEU A 325 -13.30 0.88 -13.37
N VAL A 326 -14.49 0.55 -12.83
CA VAL A 326 -14.80 -0.80 -12.33
C VAL A 326 -14.71 -1.85 -13.46
N ILE A 327 -15.16 -1.51 -14.67
CA ILE A 327 -15.04 -2.40 -15.84
C ILE A 327 -13.56 -2.64 -16.18
N ILE A 328 -12.73 -1.59 -16.21
CA ILE A 328 -11.30 -1.69 -16.51
C ILE A 328 -10.60 -2.55 -15.45
N GLU A 329 -10.89 -2.35 -14.17
CA GLU A 329 -10.34 -3.16 -13.08
C GLU A 329 -10.77 -4.63 -13.15
N GLY A 330 -12.02 -4.88 -13.55
CA GLY A 330 -12.53 -6.22 -13.84
C GLY A 330 -11.76 -6.91 -14.96
N LEU A 331 -11.46 -6.17 -16.05
CA LEU A 331 -10.64 -6.69 -17.15
C LEU A 331 -9.20 -6.97 -16.71
N CYS A 332 -8.59 -6.08 -15.92
CA CYS A 332 -7.26 -6.30 -15.34
C CYS A 332 -7.23 -7.54 -14.45
N SER A 333 -8.26 -7.73 -13.60
CA SER A 333 -8.41 -8.93 -12.75
C SER A 333 -8.44 -10.20 -13.58
N LEU A 334 -9.24 -10.20 -14.66
CA LEU A 334 -9.36 -11.34 -15.57
C LEU A 334 -8.01 -11.68 -16.23
N ILE A 335 -7.28 -10.66 -16.71
CA ILE A 335 -5.95 -10.86 -17.32
C ILE A 335 -4.96 -11.43 -16.30
N ILE A 336 -4.94 -10.91 -15.07
CA ILE A 336 -4.08 -11.40 -13.99
C ILE A 336 -4.39 -12.86 -13.66
N ILE A 337 -5.67 -13.24 -13.57
CA ILE A 337 -6.11 -14.62 -13.36
C ILE A 337 -5.62 -15.53 -14.50
N LEU A 338 -5.85 -15.13 -15.76
CA LEU A 338 -5.45 -15.92 -16.92
C LEU A 338 -3.92 -16.11 -16.98
N LEU A 339 -3.14 -15.05 -16.75
CA LEU A 339 -1.68 -15.13 -16.72
C LEU A 339 -1.16 -16.00 -15.58
N SER A 340 -1.78 -15.92 -14.41
CA SER A 340 -1.41 -16.74 -13.24
C SER A 340 -1.70 -18.22 -13.50
N LEU A 341 -2.87 -18.55 -14.06
CA LEU A 341 -3.20 -19.91 -14.49
C LEU A 341 -2.21 -20.45 -15.53
N ARG A 342 -1.79 -19.62 -16.49
CA ARG A 342 -0.75 -19.99 -17.46
C ARG A 342 0.62 -20.19 -16.83
N CYS A 343 0.99 -19.43 -15.81
CA CYS A 343 2.22 -19.66 -15.05
C CYS A 343 2.16 -20.99 -14.30
N LEU A 344 1.02 -21.30 -13.67
CA LEU A 344 0.80 -22.58 -12.98
C LEU A 344 0.87 -23.79 -13.92
N GLU A 345 0.26 -23.69 -15.11
CA GLU A 345 0.35 -24.72 -16.15
C GLU A 345 1.82 -25.01 -16.51
N ARG A 346 2.62 -23.96 -16.70
CA ARG A 346 4.06 -24.08 -17.01
C ARG A 346 4.85 -24.64 -15.84
N GLN A 347 4.56 -24.20 -14.62
CA GLN A 347 5.18 -24.72 -13.41
C GLN A 347 4.91 -26.23 -13.24
N ASN A 348 3.68 -26.68 -13.46
CA ASN A 348 3.31 -28.10 -13.47
C ASN A 348 4.09 -28.88 -14.53
N TYR A 349 4.29 -28.30 -15.71
CA TYR A 349 5.07 -28.93 -16.76
C TYR A 349 6.55 -29.08 -16.38
N ILE A 350 7.14 -28.09 -15.70
CA ILE A 350 8.50 -28.22 -15.18
C ILE A 350 8.59 -29.37 -14.15
N TYR A 351 7.62 -29.46 -13.24
CA TYR A 351 7.56 -30.58 -12.29
C TYR A 351 7.43 -31.94 -12.98
N TYR A 352 6.64 -32.02 -14.05
CA TYR A 352 6.51 -33.21 -14.86
C TYR A 352 7.84 -33.61 -15.53
N ILE A 353 8.61 -32.64 -16.06
CA ILE A 353 9.96 -32.90 -16.60
C ILE A 353 10.85 -33.50 -15.51
N TRP A 354 10.92 -32.86 -14.34
CA TRP A 354 11.75 -33.33 -13.23
C TRP A 354 11.38 -34.72 -12.74
N ASP A 355 10.09 -35.02 -12.60
CA ASP A 355 9.61 -36.35 -12.19
C ASP A 355 9.87 -37.41 -13.27
N SER A 356 9.71 -37.06 -14.54
CA SER A 356 10.00 -37.97 -15.67
C SER A 356 11.47 -38.39 -15.68
N TYR A 357 12.41 -37.44 -15.54
CA TYR A 357 13.84 -37.76 -15.51
C TYR A 357 14.28 -38.39 -14.18
N TRP A 358 13.63 -38.06 -13.06
CA TRP A 358 13.89 -38.73 -11.79
C TRP A 358 13.62 -40.24 -11.88
N ARG A 359 12.54 -40.64 -12.56
CA ARG A 359 12.20 -42.06 -12.75
C ARG A 359 13.19 -42.81 -13.64
N LEU A 360 13.96 -42.11 -14.47
CA LEU A 360 15.00 -42.69 -15.33
C LEU A 360 16.34 -42.89 -14.58
N LEU A 361 16.55 -42.25 -13.44
CA LEU A 361 17.82 -42.37 -12.70
C LEU A 361 18.07 -43.77 -12.09
N PRO A 362 17.09 -44.45 -11.46
CA PRO A 362 17.29 -45.77 -10.88
C PRO A 362 17.59 -46.85 -11.93
N SER A 363 17.01 -46.76 -13.13
CA SER A 363 17.30 -47.72 -14.19
C SER A 363 18.77 -47.61 -14.60
N ILE A 364 19.28 -46.39 -14.84
CA ILE A 364 20.67 -46.17 -15.25
C ILE A 364 21.68 -46.60 -14.17
N SER A 365 21.39 -46.30 -12.89
CA SER A 365 22.27 -46.70 -11.77
C SER A 365 22.39 -48.21 -11.62
N ASN A 366 21.33 -48.97 -11.91
CA ASN A 366 21.37 -50.44 -11.85
C ASN A 366 22.13 -51.04 -13.04
N TYR A 367 22.18 -50.35 -14.19
CA TYR A 367 22.94 -50.78 -15.36
C TYR A 367 24.45 -50.47 -15.22
N CYS A 368 24.86 -49.39 -14.55
CA CYS A 368 26.26 -49.07 -14.31
C CYS A 368 26.96 -49.94 -13.25
N LEU A 369 26.20 -50.73 -12.47
CA LEU A 369 26.77 -51.68 -11.50
C LEU A 369 27.10 -53.05 -12.13
N LEU A 370 26.80 -53.27 -13.42
CA LEU A 370 27.38 -54.38 -14.15
C LEU A 370 28.87 -54.12 -14.34
N GLU A 371 29.70 -55.08 -13.91
CA GLU A 371 31.17 -54.98 -13.97
C GLU A 371 31.65 -54.41 -15.33
N PRO A 372 32.70 -53.59 -15.35
CA PRO A 372 33.26 -52.99 -16.57
C PRO A 372 33.51 -54.01 -17.71
N GLY A 373 33.79 -55.27 -17.36
CA GLY A 373 33.96 -56.36 -18.32
C GLY A 373 32.70 -56.72 -19.12
N VAL A 374 31.51 -56.57 -18.53
CA VAL A 374 30.24 -56.87 -19.22
C VAL A 374 29.83 -55.71 -20.12
N ALA A 375 30.04 -54.46 -19.69
CA ALA A 375 29.74 -53.26 -20.48
C ALA A 375 30.63 -53.15 -21.74
N ALA A 376 31.90 -53.57 -21.67
CA ALA A 376 32.82 -53.59 -22.81
C ALA A 376 32.36 -54.52 -23.95
N HIS A 377 31.60 -55.57 -23.65
CA HIS A 377 31.02 -56.45 -24.67
C HIS A 377 29.83 -55.85 -25.42
N PHE A 378 29.13 -54.87 -24.84
CA PHE A 378 27.99 -54.21 -25.47
C PHE A 378 28.35 -52.94 -26.27
N GLN A 379 29.47 -52.28 -25.97
CA GLN A 379 29.89 -51.05 -26.68
C GLN A 379 30.52 -51.29 -28.05
N ASN A 380 31.06 -52.48 -28.32
CA ASN A 380 31.52 -52.86 -29.65
C ASN A 380 30.31 -53.33 -30.46
N GLY A 381 29.64 -52.40 -31.15
CA GLY A 381 28.46 -52.62 -32.01
C GLY A 381 28.65 -53.56 -33.22
N LYS A 382 29.40 -54.65 -33.07
CA LYS A 382 29.25 -55.82 -33.92
C LYS A 382 28.01 -56.55 -33.44
N GLU A 383 27.08 -56.75 -34.36
CA GLU A 383 25.85 -57.52 -34.24
C GLU A 383 25.85 -58.41 -33.00
N VAL A 384 25.02 -58.05 -32.01
CA VAL A 384 24.59 -59.00 -30.99
C VAL A 384 23.69 -59.99 -31.71
N ASN A 385 24.32 -60.87 -32.48
CA ASN A 385 23.69 -61.95 -33.21
C ASN A 385 22.96 -62.82 -32.18
N LYS A 386 21.84 -63.47 -32.54
CA LYS A 386 21.05 -64.31 -31.61
C LYS A 386 21.92 -65.26 -30.76
N VAL A 387 23.07 -65.67 -31.32
CA VAL A 387 24.11 -66.49 -30.70
C VAL A 387 24.74 -65.86 -29.45
N GLY A 388 24.94 -64.54 -29.40
CA GLY A 388 25.50 -63.84 -28.23
C GLY A 388 24.52 -63.80 -27.05
N ILE A 389 23.24 -63.56 -27.31
CA ILE A 389 22.19 -63.62 -26.28
C ILE A 389 21.95 -65.06 -25.84
N GLN A 390 22.01 -66.04 -26.75
CA GLN A 390 21.96 -67.46 -26.40
C GLN A 390 23.17 -67.90 -25.57
N GLY A 391 24.39 -67.45 -25.88
CA GLY A 391 25.59 -67.76 -25.10
C GLY A 391 25.55 -67.18 -23.69
N ILE A 392 25.04 -65.95 -23.54
CA ILE A 392 24.80 -65.34 -22.21
C ILE A 392 23.68 -66.09 -21.47
N LEU A 393 22.59 -66.49 -22.16
CA LEU A 393 21.52 -67.30 -21.57
C LEU A 393 21.98 -68.70 -21.19
N GLU A 394 22.91 -69.31 -21.93
CA GLU A 394 23.50 -70.61 -21.63
C GLU A 394 24.49 -70.52 -20.46
N GLN A 395 25.37 -69.51 -20.42
CA GLN A 395 26.20 -69.26 -19.24
C GLN A 395 25.37 -68.98 -17.98
N ILE A 396 24.27 -68.26 -18.12
CA ILE A 396 23.32 -68.03 -17.03
C ILE A 396 22.60 -69.34 -16.62
N LYS A 397 22.25 -70.21 -17.59
CA LYS A 397 21.68 -71.54 -17.33
C LYS A 397 22.65 -72.49 -16.64
N GLU A 398 23.92 -72.54 -17.07
CA GLU A 398 24.97 -73.35 -16.42
C GLU A 398 25.28 -72.82 -15.01
N SER A 399 25.19 -71.51 -14.81
CA SER A 399 25.32 -70.88 -13.49
C SER A 399 24.09 -71.02 -12.59
N ALA A 400 22.96 -71.50 -13.13
CA ALA A 400 21.66 -71.58 -12.44
C ALA A 400 21.47 -72.84 -11.57
N GLY A 401 22.51 -73.65 -11.38
CA GLY A 401 22.52 -74.75 -10.38
C GLY A 401 22.30 -74.29 -8.94
N GLN A 402 22.22 -72.99 -8.66
CA GLN A 402 21.85 -72.44 -7.35
C GLN A 402 20.47 -71.75 -7.37
N PRO A 403 19.51 -72.19 -6.52
CA PRO A 403 18.12 -71.73 -6.56
C PRO A 403 17.94 -70.22 -6.28
N ARG A 404 18.92 -69.55 -5.68
CA ARG A 404 18.89 -68.09 -5.46
C ARG A 404 19.11 -67.27 -6.75
N LYS A 405 19.79 -67.81 -7.76
CA LYS A 405 20.08 -67.09 -9.02
C LYS A 405 18.93 -67.16 -10.04
N VAL A 406 18.11 -68.20 -9.99
CA VAL A 406 16.92 -68.35 -10.87
C VAL A 406 15.90 -67.22 -10.69
N ASN A 407 15.73 -66.73 -9.45
CA ASN A 407 14.86 -65.58 -9.17
C ASN A 407 15.43 -64.26 -9.70
N LEU A 408 16.75 -64.11 -9.75
CA LEU A 408 17.41 -62.94 -10.33
C LEU A 408 17.21 -62.92 -11.86
N VAL A 409 17.39 -64.06 -12.52
CA VAL A 409 17.17 -64.21 -13.97
C VAL A 409 15.71 -63.97 -14.34
N ARG A 410 14.75 -64.48 -13.57
CA ARG A 410 13.32 -64.17 -13.77
C ARG A 410 12.99 -62.69 -13.56
N ARG A 411 13.67 -62.00 -12.63
CA ARG A 411 13.49 -60.57 -12.40
C ARG A 411 14.07 -59.74 -13.54
N ILE A 412 15.26 -60.09 -14.02
CA ILE A 412 15.89 -59.45 -15.19
C ILE A 412 15.04 -59.68 -16.44
N TRP A 413 14.55 -60.90 -16.67
CA TRP A 413 13.67 -61.20 -17.82
C TRP A 413 12.34 -60.45 -17.75
N ARG A 414 11.75 -60.30 -16.55
CA ARG A 414 10.54 -59.48 -16.36
C ARG A 414 10.83 -58.00 -16.61
N ALA A 415 11.96 -57.48 -16.11
CA ALA A 415 12.38 -56.10 -16.33
C ALA A 415 12.61 -55.81 -17.82
N VAL A 416 13.28 -56.70 -18.55
CA VAL A 416 13.46 -56.58 -20.01
C VAL A 416 12.10 -56.64 -20.72
N LYS A 417 11.22 -57.58 -20.37
CA LYS A 417 9.89 -57.66 -20.99
C LYS A 417 9.02 -56.43 -20.69
N GLU A 418 9.13 -55.86 -19.49
CA GLU A 418 8.38 -54.67 -19.05
C GLU A 418 9.00 -53.35 -19.53
N GLU A 419 10.31 -53.26 -19.78
CA GLU A 419 10.98 -52.07 -20.35
C GLU A 419 10.88 -51.98 -21.87
N PHE A 420 10.79 -53.12 -22.58
CA PHE A 420 10.65 -53.12 -24.04
C PHE A 420 9.18 -53.05 -24.51
N SER A 421 8.21 -53.35 -23.66
CA SER A 421 6.77 -53.21 -23.98
C SER A 421 6.29 -51.75 -24.16
N PRO A 422 6.79 -50.74 -23.42
CA PRO A 422 6.41 -49.34 -23.59
C PRO A 422 7.07 -48.66 -24.80
N ILE A 423 8.21 -49.16 -25.27
CA ILE A 423 8.91 -48.63 -26.46
C ILE A 423 8.04 -48.84 -27.71
N VAL A 424 7.30 -49.94 -27.78
CA VAL A 424 6.29 -50.22 -28.83
C VAL A 424 5.07 -49.29 -28.70
N HIS A 425 4.76 -48.80 -27.50
CA HIS A 425 3.66 -47.87 -27.27
C HIS A 425 4.01 -46.41 -27.60
N PHE A 426 5.30 -46.06 -27.65
CA PHE A 426 5.80 -44.71 -27.95
C PHE A 426 5.68 -44.34 -29.44
N LEU A 427 5.39 -45.31 -30.33
CA LEU A 427 5.18 -45.10 -31.76
C LEU A 427 3.72 -44.86 -32.17
N ARG A 428 2.77 -44.72 -31.23
CA ARG A 428 1.39 -44.32 -31.56
C ARG A 428 1.26 -42.81 -31.74
N PRO A 429 0.85 -42.29 -32.91
CA PRO A 429 0.47 -40.89 -33.03
C PRO A 429 -0.85 -40.64 -32.29
N LYS A 430 -0.82 -39.75 -31.28
CA LYS A 430 -2.05 -39.16 -30.73
C LYS A 430 -2.55 -38.08 -31.67
N LYS A 431 -3.82 -38.20 -32.08
CA LYS A 431 -4.59 -37.22 -32.84
C LYS A 431 -4.37 -35.80 -32.31
N VAL A 432 -3.75 -34.94 -33.11
CA VAL A 432 -3.93 -33.49 -33.06
C VAL A 432 -4.67 -33.13 -34.34
N ALA A 433 -5.89 -32.64 -34.18
CA ALA A 433 -6.70 -32.14 -35.27
C ALA A 433 -6.10 -30.84 -35.82
N ALA A 434 -6.11 -30.75 -37.15
CA ALA A 434 -6.01 -29.54 -37.99
C ALA A 434 -4.70 -28.72 -37.94
N ALA A 435 -3.74 -29.04 -38.83
CA ALA A 435 -3.32 -28.17 -39.94
C ALA A 435 -1.97 -28.65 -40.57
N GLN A 436 -2.03 -28.92 -41.88
CA GLN A 436 -0.94 -29.13 -42.86
C GLN A 436 -0.06 -30.39 -42.81
N PRO A 437 0.19 -31.05 -43.96
CA PRO A 437 0.98 -32.28 -44.04
C PRO A 437 2.46 -31.95 -44.30
N HIS A 438 3.33 -32.35 -43.37
CA HIS A 438 4.73 -32.62 -43.71
C HIS A 438 4.93 -34.13 -43.67
N LEU A 439 5.21 -34.68 -44.86
CA LEU A 439 5.64 -36.05 -45.10
C LEU A 439 6.80 -36.39 -44.16
N ILE A 440 6.61 -37.39 -43.30
CA ILE A 440 7.72 -38.07 -42.63
C ILE A 440 8.05 -39.27 -43.52
N MET A 441 9.22 -39.23 -44.17
CA MET A 441 9.75 -40.41 -44.86
C MET A 441 10.07 -41.47 -43.81
N ILE A 442 9.39 -42.61 -43.91
CA ILE A 442 9.79 -43.84 -43.23
C ILE A 442 10.99 -44.38 -44.01
N ASP A 443 12.04 -44.73 -43.28
CA ASP A 443 13.24 -45.38 -43.80
C ASP A 443 12.83 -46.64 -44.60
N PRO A 444 13.16 -46.74 -45.90
CA PRO A 444 12.78 -47.87 -46.75
C PRO A 444 13.29 -49.22 -46.22
N ASP A 445 14.38 -49.23 -45.45
CA ASP A 445 14.94 -50.47 -44.87
C ASP A 445 14.08 -51.02 -43.72
N LEU A 446 13.33 -50.15 -43.04
CA LEU A 446 12.35 -50.54 -42.02
C LEU A 446 11.07 -51.10 -42.66
N ALA A 447 10.66 -50.59 -43.83
CA ALA A 447 9.49 -51.09 -44.54
C ALA A 447 9.71 -52.52 -45.11
N GLU A 448 10.94 -52.83 -45.52
CA GLU A 448 11.32 -54.18 -45.99
C GLU A 448 11.41 -55.20 -44.85
N LEU A 449 11.77 -54.75 -43.63
CA LEU A 449 11.84 -55.61 -42.45
C LEU A 449 10.44 -56.09 -41.99
N PHE A 450 9.40 -55.26 -42.17
CA PHE A 450 8.03 -55.60 -41.77
C PHE A 450 7.24 -56.35 -42.85
N SER A 451 7.65 -56.30 -44.12
CA SER A 451 6.93 -56.97 -45.20
C SER A 451 7.21 -58.49 -45.27
N ASN A 452 8.37 -58.94 -44.78
CA ASN A 452 8.80 -60.33 -44.89
C ASN A 452 8.50 -61.23 -43.67
N ASP A 453 8.03 -60.67 -42.55
CA ASP A 453 7.74 -61.45 -41.36
C ASP A 453 6.29 -61.96 -41.35
N LYS A 454 6.13 -63.19 -41.85
CA LYS A 454 4.85 -63.92 -41.88
C LYS A 454 4.21 -64.03 -40.50
N GLN A 455 5.00 -64.13 -39.43
CA GLN A 455 4.48 -64.31 -38.08
C GLN A 455 3.87 -63.01 -37.53
N ILE A 456 4.46 -61.87 -37.87
CA ILE A 456 3.91 -60.55 -37.51
C ILE A 456 2.63 -60.29 -38.30
N ASN A 457 2.62 -60.59 -39.59
CA ASN A 457 1.42 -60.45 -40.43
C ASN A 457 0.26 -61.35 -39.96
N ASP A 458 0.55 -62.60 -39.56
CA ASP A 458 -0.47 -63.52 -39.05
C ASP A 458 -1.00 -63.06 -37.68
N THR A 459 -0.14 -62.51 -36.82
CA THR A 459 -0.53 -61.95 -35.51
C THR A 459 -1.40 -60.70 -35.68
N LEU A 460 -1.07 -59.82 -36.64
CA LEU A 460 -1.86 -58.63 -36.95
C LEU A 460 -3.23 -58.99 -37.53
N ARG A 461 -3.29 -59.99 -38.42
CA ARG A 461 -4.55 -60.50 -38.98
C ARG A 461 -5.44 -61.14 -37.91
N GLN A 462 -4.86 -61.87 -36.97
CA GLN A 462 -5.60 -62.47 -35.86
C GLN A 462 -6.17 -61.39 -34.92
N PHE A 463 -5.36 -60.36 -34.61
CA PHE A 463 -5.80 -59.23 -33.79
C PHE A 463 -6.93 -58.41 -34.44
N LEU A 464 -6.85 -58.17 -35.75
CA LEU A 464 -7.90 -57.47 -36.50
C LEU A 464 -9.21 -58.28 -36.54
N LYS A 465 -9.14 -59.60 -36.76
CA LYS A 465 -10.32 -60.48 -36.71
C LYS A 465 -10.98 -60.53 -35.33
N GLU A 466 -10.20 -60.53 -34.24
CA GLU A 466 -10.74 -60.46 -32.88
C GLU A 466 -11.41 -59.11 -32.59
N ARG A 467 -10.93 -58.03 -33.22
CA ARG A 467 -11.50 -56.70 -33.03
C ARG A 467 -12.80 -56.52 -33.83
N GLU A 468 -12.82 -56.98 -35.08
CA GLU A 468 -14.02 -56.98 -35.94
C GLU A 468 -15.19 -57.75 -35.29
N LYS A 469 -14.89 -58.85 -34.60
CA LYS A 469 -15.89 -59.66 -33.87
C LYS A 469 -16.47 -58.98 -32.62
N ASN A 470 -15.78 -57.96 -32.08
CA ASN A 470 -16.13 -57.30 -30.82
C ASN A 470 -16.66 -55.87 -31.00
N THR A 471 -16.90 -55.43 -32.24
CA THR A 471 -17.30 -54.06 -32.55
C THR A 471 -18.77 -54.04 -32.97
N THR A 472 -19.62 -53.28 -32.27
CA THR A 472 -21.03 -53.07 -32.65
C THR A 472 -21.12 -52.15 -33.87
N GLU A 473 -22.19 -52.32 -34.67
CA GLU A 473 -22.40 -51.81 -36.06
C GLU A 473 -22.15 -50.31 -36.34
N GLY A 474 -21.78 -49.49 -35.35
CA GLY A 474 -21.44 -48.07 -35.53
C GLY A 474 -19.95 -47.75 -35.70
N GLU A 475 -19.02 -48.67 -35.41
CA GLU A 475 -17.57 -48.42 -35.45
C GLU A 475 -16.84 -49.07 -36.66
N ALA A 476 -17.55 -49.85 -37.49
CA ALA A 476 -16.95 -50.57 -38.61
C ALA A 476 -16.47 -49.66 -39.75
N ASP A 477 -17.12 -48.52 -39.99
CA ASP A 477 -16.75 -47.61 -41.09
C ASP A 477 -15.53 -46.72 -40.80
N THR A 478 -14.95 -46.79 -39.60
CA THR A 478 -13.83 -45.91 -39.18
C THR A 478 -12.52 -46.66 -38.91
N ILE A 479 -12.52 -48.00 -38.98
CA ILE A 479 -11.34 -48.88 -38.83
C ILE A 479 -10.81 -49.23 -40.22
#